data_AF-A0A0F9RUL6-F1
#
_entry.id   AF-A0A0F9RUL6-F1
#
_cell.length_a   1.000
_cell.length_b   1.000
_cell.length_c   1.000
_cell.angle_alpha   90.00
_cell.angle_beta   90.00
_cell.angle_gamma   90.00
#
_symmetry.space_group_name_H-M   'P 1'
#
loop_
_entity.id
_entity.type
_entity.pdbx_description
1 polymer ?
#
loop_
_entity_poly.entity_id
_entity_poly.type
_entity_poly.pdbx_seq_one_letter_code
_entity_poly.pdbx_strand_id
1 'polypeptide(L)'
;FFILLGLILSFLLNPFYIIIMGISAIIELISEKLIIPKIEEQNSKGDDEQKESTFLMTTDRITNILETTHPNTWSYNDSQGIYTYKKDVDLTIRIKEDIKGNWEEFEEDWVTRFPDPEAKRIIARVYYRASIINDYLFVLVDGGRYIIAPPRTHVDLRISTFQYNLGRLLSCNYTHYEDNNLGQYDYKISQANISIDNNH
;
A
#
# COMPACT_ATOMS: atom_id res chain seq x y z
N PHE A 1 63.89 14.82 -38.59
CA PHE A 1 64.33 13.58 -37.92
C PHE A 1 65.05 13.87 -36.60
N PHE A 2 66.18 14.58 -36.58
CA PHE A 2 66.96 14.85 -35.36
C PHE A 2 66.22 15.66 -34.26
N ILE A 3 65.33 16.60 -34.61
CA ILE A 3 64.56 17.38 -33.63
C ILE A 3 63.51 16.52 -32.92
N LEU A 4 62.87 15.59 -33.64
CA LEU A 4 61.89 14.67 -33.07
C LEU A 4 62.56 13.64 -32.14
N LEU A 5 63.75 13.16 -32.51
CA LEU A 5 64.53 12.24 -31.70
C LEU A 5 65.05 12.90 -30.41
N GLY A 6 65.46 14.17 -30.47
CA GLY A 6 65.90 14.94 -29.30
C GLY A 6 64.79 15.22 -28.29
N LEU A 7 63.55 15.45 -28.75
CA LEU A 7 62.38 15.60 -27.89
C LEU A 7 62.00 14.27 -27.21
N ILE A 8 62.03 13.15 -27.95
CA ILE A 8 61.75 11.83 -27.36
C ILE A 8 62.80 11.46 -26.30
N LEU A 9 64.07 11.79 -26.55
CA LEU A 9 65.17 11.53 -25.61
C LEU A 9 65.11 12.43 -24.37
N SER A 10 64.62 13.68 -24.49
CA SER A 10 64.45 14.58 -23.33
C SER A 10 63.32 14.15 -22.42
N PHE A 11 62.27 13.49 -22.94
CA PHE A 11 61.23 12.85 -22.13
C PHE A 11 61.73 11.58 -21.41
N LEU A 12 62.58 10.78 -22.06
CA LEU A 12 63.15 9.55 -21.49
C LEU A 12 64.20 9.80 -20.39
N LEU A 13 64.95 10.90 -20.48
CA LEU A 13 65.97 11.29 -19.49
C LEU A 13 65.43 12.20 -18.40
N ASN A 14 64.16 12.59 -18.45
CA ASN A 14 63.55 13.41 -17.42
C ASN A 14 63.16 12.52 -16.24
N PRO A 15 63.81 12.65 -15.06
CA PRO A 15 63.50 11.82 -13.89
C PRO A 15 62.04 11.96 -13.44
N PHE A 16 61.39 13.09 -13.75
CA PHE A 16 59.97 13.29 -13.47
C PHE A 16 59.05 12.36 -14.29
N TYR A 17 59.45 11.95 -15.50
CA TYR A 17 58.63 11.06 -16.34
C TYR A 17 58.58 9.63 -15.77
N ILE A 18 59.70 9.12 -15.28
CA ILE A 18 59.78 7.80 -14.61
C ILE A 18 58.94 7.82 -13.33
N ILE A 19 58.97 8.91 -12.58
CA ILE A 19 58.16 9.09 -11.36
C ILE A 19 56.66 9.13 -11.71
N ILE A 20 56.27 9.85 -12.76
CA ILE A 20 54.85 9.92 -13.21
C ILE A 20 54.36 8.56 -13.68
N MET A 21 55.15 7.82 -14.48
CA MET A 21 54.79 6.47 -14.92
C MET A 21 54.66 5.50 -13.73
N GLY A 22 55.56 5.58 -12.75
CA GLY A 22 55.49 4.79 -11.53
C GLY A 22 54.25 5.09 -10.69
N ILE A 23 53.91 6.37 -10.52
CA ILE A 23 52.69 6.79 -9.80
C ILE A 23 51.43 6.29 -10.51
N SER A 24 51.38 6.38 -11.85
CA SER A 24 50.24 5.89 -12.64
C SER A 24 50.01 4.38 -12.44
N ALA A 25 51.08 3.59 -12.52
CA ALA A 25 51.00 2.14 -12.32
C ALA A 25 50.56 1.76 -10.88
N ILE A 26 51.01 2.53 -9.88
CA ILE A 26 50.60 2.34 -8.49
C ILE A 26 49.11 2.67 -8.30
N ILE A 27 48.62 3.75 -8.91
CA ILE A 27 47.20 4.13 -8.86
C ILE A 27 46.33 3.04 -9.50
N GLU A 28 46.74 2.53 -10.66
CA GLU A 28 46.03 1.46 -11.36
C GLU A 28 45.96 0.18 -10.51
N LEU A 29 47.09 -0.23 -9.91
CA LEU A 29 47.16 -1.37 -9.01
C LEU A 29 46.27 -1.19 -7.76
N ILE A 30 46.26 0.01 -7.16
CA ILE A 30 45.40 0.32 -6.01
C ILE A 30 43.93 0.29 -6.42
N SER A 31 43.59 0.83 -7.60
CA SER A 31 42.23 0.82 -8.12
C SER A 31 41.72 -0.61 -8.29
N GLU A 32 42.48 -1.46 -8.98
CA GLU A 32 42.10 -2.86 -9.25
C GLU A 32 42.07 -3.74 -8.00
N LYS A 33 43.03 -3.59 -7.09
CA LYS A 33 43.19 -4.52 -5.96
C LYS A 33 42.42 -4.12 -4.72
N LEU A 34 42.13 -2.83 -4.53
CA LEU A 34 41.57 -2.31 -3.27
C LEU A 34 40.26 -1.57 -3.46
N ILE A 35 40.17 -0.70 -4.47
CA ILE A 35 39.02 0.18 -4.61
C ILE A 35 37.85 -0.56 -5.28
N ILE A 36 38.08 -1.16 -6.45
CA ILE A 36 37.04 -1.86 -7.21
C ILE A 36 36.41 -3.01 -6.39
N PRO A 37 37.17 -3.92 -5.75
CA PRO A 37 36.57 -5.03 -5.00
C PRO A 37 35.74 -4.54 -3.80
N LYS A 38 36.16 -3.46 -3.14
CA LYS A 38 35.45 -2.88 -2.00
C LYS A 38 34.16 -2.18 -2.42
N ILE A 39 34.15 -1.56 -3.60
CA ILE A 39 32.94 -1.00 -4.21
C ILE A 39 31.97 -2.14 -4.59
N GLU A 40 32.47 -3.22 -5.18
CA GLU A 40 31.65 -4.39 -5.54
C GLU A 40 31.06 -5.09 -4.29
N GLU A 41 31.84 -5.23 -3.21
CA GLU A 41 31.36 -5.79 -1.94
C GLU A 41 30.31 -4.90 -1.26
N GLN A 42 30.46 -3.58 -1.33
CA GLN A 42 29.46 -2.64 -0.81
C GLN A 42 28.18 -2.62 -1.65
N ASN A 43 28.32 -2.72 -2.97
CA ASN A 43 27.18 -2.78 -3.88
C ASN A 43 26.45 -4.12 -3.76
N SER A 44 27.14 -5.27 -3.64
CA SER A 44 26.47 -6.56 -3.48
C SER A 44 25.71 -6.66 -2.15
N LYS A 45 26.27 -6.08 -1.08
CA LYS A 45 25.61 -6.05 0.23
C LYS A 45 24.39 -5.12 0.25
N GLY A 46 24.47 -4.00 -0.47
CA GLY A 46 23.33 -3.10 -0.67
C GLY A 46 22.25 -3.71 -1.57
N ASP A 47 22.65 -4.45 -2.60
CA ASP A 47 21.74 -5.11 -3.53
C ASP A 47 21.01 -6.30 -2.87
N ASP A 48 21.66 -7.10 -2.03
CA ASP A 48 20.99 -8.23 -1.37
C ASP A 48 20.01 -7.78 -0.26
N GLU A 49 20.35 -6.76 0.55
CA GLU A 49 19.42 -6.18 1.55
C GLU A 49 18.26 -5.40 0.89
N GLN A 50 18.50 -4.71 -0.23
CA GLN A 50 17.43 -4.02 -0.96
C GLN A 50 16.55 -4.98 -1.78
N LYS A 51 17.11 -6.08 -2.29
CA LYS A 51 16.37 -7.08 -3.08
C LYS A 51 15.52 -8.00 -2.20
N GLU A 52 15.88 -8.22 -0.94
CA GLU A 52 15.01 -8.91 0.02
C GLU A 52 13.89 -7.98 0.56
N SER A 53 14.10 -6.65 0.54
CA SER A 53 13.05 -5.65 0.75
C SER A 53 12.03 -5.56 -0.41
N THR A 54 12.23 -6.33 -1.49
CA THR A 54 11.26 -6.50 -2.56
C THR A 54 10.02 -7.25 -2.02
N PHE A 55 9.13 -6.47 -1.44
CA PHE A 55 7.69 -6.70 -1.36
C PHE A 55 7.19 -7.91 -0.55
N LEU A 56 7.76 -8.20 0.63
CA LEU A 56 7.03 -9.06 1.57
C LEU A 56 5.66 -8.42 1.90
N MET A 57 4.58 -9.19 1.74
CA MET A 57 3.24 -8.76 2.14
C MET A 57 3.01 -9.19 3.60
N THR A 58 3.07 -8.22 4.52
CA THR A 58 2.82 -8.41 5.96
C THR A 58 1.42 -7.92 6.36
N THR A 59 0.95 -8.30 7.54
CA THR A 59 -0.32 -7.81 8.10
C THR A 59 -0.34 -6.28 8.26
N ASP A 60 0.76 -5.69 8.71
CA ASP A 60 0.89 -4.24 8.89
C ASP A 60 0.83 -3.52 7.55
N ARG A 61 1.45 -4.10 6.53
CA ARG A 61 1.43 -3.58 5.18
C ARG A 61 0.04 -3.66 4.56
N ILE A 62 -0.67 -4.77 4.75
CA ILE A 62 -2.07 -4.90 4.31
C ILE A 62 -2.94 -3.86 5.04
N THR A 63 -2.75 -3.69 6.34
CA THR A 63 -3.49 -2.69 7.13
C THR A 63 -3.26 -1.29 6.58
N ASN A 64 -2.02 -0.91 6.29
CA ASN A 64 -1.68 0.38 5.67
C ASN A 64 -2.31 0.54 4.28
N ILE A 65 -2.29 -0.51 3.44
CA ILE A 65 -2.97 -0.49 2.13
C ILE A 65 -4.46 -0.17 2.32
N LEU A 66 -5.14 -0.84 3.23
CA LEU A 66 -6.56 -0.62 3.50
C LEU A 66 -6.85 0.75 4.13
N GLU A 67 -5.97 1.23 5.00
CA GLU A 67 -6.08 2.55 5.63
C GLU A 67 -5.89 3.69 4.63
N THR A 68 -5.08 3.52 3.59
CA THR A 68 -4.78 4.56 2.59
C THR A 68 -5.47 4.33 1.25
N THR A 69 -6.38 3.36 1.18
CA THR A 69 -6.97 2.92 -0.09
C THR A 69 -7.96 3.93 -0.68
N HIS A 70 -8.05 3.90 -2.01
CA HIS A 70 -9.09 4.56 -2.78
C HIS A 70 -9.93 3.50 -3.53
N PRO A 71 -11.26 3.64 -3.65
CA PRO A 71 -12.10 2.61 -4.28
C PRO A 71 -11.65 2.17 -5.67
N ASN A 72 -11.14 3.10 -6.49
CA ASN A 72 -10.67 2.82 -7.86
C ASN A 72 -9.39 1.95 -7.94
N THR A 73 -8.66 1.73 -6.85
CA THR A 73 -7.50 0.83 -6.83
C THR A 73 -7.90 -0.63 -6.65
N TRP A 74 -9.21 -0.89 -6.51
CA TRP A 74 -9.80 -2.22 -6.40
C TRP A 74 -10.74 -2.49 -7.57
N SER A 75 -10.90 -3.76 -7.91
CA SER A 75 -12.01 -4.24 -8.72
C SER A 75 -12.99 -4.98 -7.83
N TYR A 76 -14.26 -4.99 -8.21
CA TYR A 76 -15.30 -5.75 -7.52
C TYR A 76 -15.99 -6.68 -8.51
N ASN A 77 -16.19 -7.93 -8.08
CA ASN A 77 -16.93 -8.93 -8.81
C ASN A 77 -18.24 -9.19 -8.07
N ASP A 78 -19.33 -8.60 -8.55
CA ASP A 78 -20.65 -8.68 -7.90
C ASP A 78 -21.16 -10.10 -7.82
N SER A 79 -20.89 -10.92 -8.84
CA SER A 79 -21.37 -12.31 -8.89
C SER A 79 -20.75 -13.18 -7.78
N GLN A 80 -19.63 -12.74 -7.19
CA GLN A 80 -18.93 -13.46 -6.14
C GLN A 80 -18.80 -12.67 -4.83
N GLY A 81 -19.16 -11.39 -4.81
CA GLY A 81 -18.94 -10.51 -3.66
C GLY A 81 -17.46 -10.32 -3.31
N ILE A 82 -16.56 -10.36 -4.30
CA ILE A 82 -15.10 -10.31 -4.10
C ILE A 82 -14.54 -8.97 -4.57
N TYR A 83 -13.83 -8.30 -3.67
CA TYR A 83 -13.00 -7.14 -3.98
C TYR A 83 -11.56 -7.62 -4.15
N THR A 84 -10.90 -7.19 -5.24
CA THR A 84 -9.53 -7.58 -5.56
C THR A 84 -8.67 -6.33 -5.70
N TYR A 85 -7.53 -6.30 -4.99
CA TYR A 85 -6.61 -5.19 -5.08
C TYR A 85 -5.84 -5.25 -6.41
N LYS A 86 -5.91 -4.18 -7.22
CA LYS A 86 -5.38 -4.21 -8.60
C LYS A 86 -3.86 -4.36 -8.66
N LYS A 87 -3.13 -3.89 -7.64
CA LYS A 87 -1.67 -3.95 -7.60
C LYS A 87 -1.14 -5.30 -7.12
N ASP A 88 -1.92 -6.03 -6.33
CA ASP A 88 -1.61 -7.39 -5.89
C ASP A 88 -2.92 -8.19 -5.74
N VAL A 89 -3.21 -9.01 -6.75
CA VAL A 89 -4.49 -9.75 -6.84
C VAL A 89 -4.64 -10.86 -5.80
N ASP A 90 -3.56 -11.20 -5.08
CA ASP A 90 -3.63 -12.14 -3.96
C ASP A 90 -4.32 -11.49 -2.74
N LEU A 91 -4.36 -10.17 -2.65
CA LEU A 91 -5.08 -9.43 -1.61
C LEU A 91 -6.55 -9.25 -2.03
N THR A 92 -7.45 -9.91 -1.31
CA THR A 92 -8.89 -9.85 -1.57
C THR A 92 -9.70 -9.55 -0.32
N ILE A 93 -10.87 -8.95 -0.49
CA ILE A 93 -11.88 -8.79 0.56
C ILE A 93 -13.13 -9.51 0.11
N ARG A 94 -13.76 -10.25 1.01
CA ARG A 94 -15.00 -10.99 0.73
C ARG A 94 -16.03 -10.64 1.79
N ILE A 95 -17.23 -10.30 1.37
CA ILE A 95 -18.35 -10.15 2.30
C ILE A 95 -18.85 -11.53 2.65
N LYS A 96 -18.84 -11.87 3.94
CA LYS A 96 -19.36 -13.14 4.42
C LYS A 96 -20.88 -13.03 4.51
N GLU A 97 -21.58 -13.80 3.68
CA GLU A 97 -22.99 -14.09 3.88
C GLU A 97 -23.13 -15.26 4.86
N ASP A 98 -24.24 -15.33 5.61
CA ASP A 98 -24.53 -16.54 6.36
C ASP A 98 -24.81 -17.72 5.42
N ILE A 99 -24.88 -18.94 5.95
CA ILE A 99 -25.09 -20.18 5.16
C ILE A 99 -26.43 -20.15 4.39
N LYS A 100 -27.35 -19.27 4.76
CA LYS A 100 -28.68 -19.09 4.17
C LYS A 100 -28.77 -17.83 3.29
N GLY A 101 -27.67 -17.08 3.09
CA GLY A 101 -27.67 -15.81 2.38
C GLY A 101 -28.33 -14.64 3.15
N ASN A 102 -28.59 -14.80 4.45
CA ASN A 102 -29.16 -13.76 5.29
C ASN A 102 -28.06 -13.03 6.08
N TRP A 103 -28.29 -11.75 6.30
CA TRP A 103 -27.49 -10.94 7.22
C TRP A 103 -28.31 -10.70 8.49
N GLU A 104 -27.64 -10.70 9.63
CA GLU A 104 -28.28 -10.42 10.92
C GLU A 104 -28.79 -8.97 10.93
N GLU A 105 -29.98 -8.74 11.48
CA GLU A 105 -30.49 -7.38 11.69
C GLU A 105 -29.57 -6.61 12.64
N PHE A 106 -29.47 -5.30 12.43
CA PHE A 106 -28.65 -4.41 13.25
C PHE A 106 -29.46 -3.19 13.65
N GLU A 107 -29.58 -2.95 14.96
CA GLU A 107 -30.40 -1.88 15.52
C GLU A 107 -29.55 -0.99 16.42
N GLU A 108 -29.32 0.26 15.99
CA GLU A 108 -28.72 1.31 16.82
C GLU A 108 -29.31 2.68 16.43
N ASP A 109 -29.33 3.62 17.38
CA ASP A 109 -29.96 4.94 17.20
C ASP A 109 -29.45 5.71 15.99
N TRP A 110 -28.15 5.59 15.65
CA TRP A 110 -27.58 6.29 14.49
C TRP A 110 -28.13 5.77 13.16
N VAL A 111 -28.57 4.52 13.09
CA VAL A 111 -29.19 3.92 11.89
C VAL A 111 -30.56 4.51 11.63
N THR A 112 -31.33 4.81 12.68
CA THR A 112 -32.68 5.38 12.55
C THR A 112 -32.70 6.78 11.91
N ARG A 113 -31.53 7.38 11.68
CA ARG A 113 -31.36 8.67 11.01
C ARG A 113 -31.37 8.56 9.48
N PHE A 114 -31.33 7.35 8.93
CA PHE A 114 -31.49 7.11 7.50
C PHE A 114 -32.98 7.10 7.10
N PRO A 115 -33.34 7.51 5.86
CA PRO A 115 -34.71 7.42 5.35
C PRO A 115 -35.28 6.02 5.47
N ASP A 116 -34.43 5.02 5.24
CA ASP A 116 -34.73 3.62 5.48
C ASP A 116 -33.92 3.15 6.69
N PRO A 117 -34.57 2.86 7.83
CA PRO A 117 -33.91 2.45 9.06
C PRO A 117 -33.50 0.98 9.07
N GLU A 118 -33.82 0.20 8.02
CA GLU A 118 -33.36 -1.19 7.94
C GLU A 118 -31.83 -1.23 7.83
N ALA A 119 -31.22 -1.97 8.76
CA ALA A 119 -29.80 -2.23 8.74
C ALA A 119 -29.46 -3.68 9.02
N LYS A 120 -28.34 -4.10 8.44
CA LYS A 120 -27.87 -5.47 8.48
C LYS A 120 -26.39 -5.52 8.81
N ARG A 121 -26.03 -6.41 9.72
CA ARG A 121 -24.66 -6.71 10.09
C ARG A 121 -23.95 -7.47 8.97
N ILE A 122 -22.80 -6.97 8.54
CA ILE A 122 -21.96 -7.67 7.55
C ILE A 122 -20.53 -7.82 8.06
N ILE A 123 -19.86 -8.89 7.63
CA ILE A 123 -18.44 -9.12 7.94
C ILE A 123 -17.64 -9.02 6.64
N ALA A 124 -16.76 -8.04 6.57
CA ALA A 124 -15.76 -7.91 5.52
C ALA A 124 -14.50 -8.67 5.93
N ARG A 125 -14.26 -9.80 5.29
CA ARG A 125 -13.11 -10.66 5.57
C ARG A 125 -11.98 -10.39 4.60
N VAL A 126 -10.82 -10.05 5.14
CA VAL A 126 -9.60 -9.79 4.36
C VAL A 126 -8.80 -11.07 4.23
N TYR A 127 -8.41 -11.38 2.99
CA TYR A 127 -7.59 -12.51 2.63
C TYR A 127 -6.30 -12.05 1.97
N TYR A 128 -5.21 -12.73 2.28
CA TYR A 128 -4.03 -12.74 1.44
C TYR A 128 -3.76 -14.19 1.00
N ARG A 129 -3.86 -14.44 -0.31
CA ARG A 129 -3.92 -15.79 -0.88
C ARG A 129 -5.04 -16.61 -0.22
N ALA A 130 -4.70 -17.72 0.41
CA ALA A 130 -5.64 -18.58 1.12
C ALA A 130 -5.79 -18.25 2.61
N SER A 131 -4.97 -17.33 3.15
CA SER A 131 -4.94 -17.02 4.58
C SER A 131 -5.93 -15.91 4.91
N ILE A 132 -6.72 -16.12 5.96
CA ILE A 132 -7.55 -15.08 6.57
C ILE A 132 -6.61 -14.17 7.36
N ILE A 133 -6.64 -12.87 7.06
CA ILE A 133 -5.85 -11.87 7.74
C ILE A 133 -6.65 -11.25 8.89
N ASN A 134 -7.89 -10.81 8.60
CA ASN A 134 -8.77 -10.24 9.61
C ASN A 134 -10.24 -10.23 9.17
N ASP A 135 -11.14 -10.10 10.14
CA ASP A 135 -12.57 -9.88 9.95
C ASP A 135 -12.94 -8.49 10.49
N TYR A 136 -13.58 -7.68 9.66
CA TYR A 136 -14.07 -6.36 10.04
C TYR A 136 -15.59 -6.33 10.02
N LEU A 137 -16.16 -5.85 11.12
CA LEU A 137 -17.59 -5.63 11.23
C LEU A 137 -17.98 -4.34 10.51
N PHE A 138 -19.00 -4.42 9.67
CA PHE A 138 -19.66 -3.30 9.04
C PHE A 138 -21.17 -3.45 9.13
N VAL A 139 -21.88 -2.37 8.80
CA VAL A 139 -23.33 -2.32 8.78
C VAL A 139 -23.76 -1.84 7.41
N LEU A 140 -24.58 -2.65 6.75
CA LEU A 140 -25.33 -2.26 5.58
C LEU A 140 -26.53 -1.42 6.03
N VAL A 141 -26.66 -0.19 5.56
CA VAL A 141 -27.67 0.78 6.01
C VAL A 141 -28.45 1.39 4.85
N ASP A 142 -29.47 2.17 5.20
CA ASP A 142 -30.29 2.95 4.27
C ASP A 142 -30.92 2.03 3.21
N GLY A 143 -31.50 0.90 3.63
CA GLY A 143 -32.15 -0.05 2.72
C GLY A 143 -31.19 -0.78 1.80
N GLY A 144 -29.93 -0.94 2.20
CA GLY A 144 -28.94 -1.69 1.42
C GLY A 144 -28.03 -0.88 0.51
N ARG A 145 -28.01 0.44 0.67
CA ARG A 145 -27.30 1.35 -0.25
C ARG A 145 -25.88 1.69 0.20
N TYR A 146 -25.56 1.56 1.48
CA TYR A 146 -24.26 1.96 2.01
C TYR A 146 -23.75 0.97 3.05
N ILE A 147 -22.43 0.83 3.11
CA ILE A 147 -21.70 -0.02 4.06
C ILE A 147 -20.88 0.90 4.96
N ILE A 148 -21.28 1.04 6.22
CA ILE A 148 -20.67 1.96 7.18
C ILE A 148 -20.12 1.15 8.36
N ALA A 149 -18.94 1.53 8.84
CA ALA A 149 -18.37 0.91 10.03
C ALA A 149 -19.19 1.32 11.27
N PRO A 150 -19.47 0.39 12.20
CA PRO A 150 -20.09 0.77 13.46
C PRO A 150 -19.15 1.71 14.22
N PRO A 151 -19.69 2.74 14.89
CA PRO A 151 -18.90 3.61 15.75
C PRO A 151 -18.31 2.87 16.95
N ARG A 152 -17.39 3.53 17.67
CA ARG A 152 -16.76 2.97 18.89
C ARG A 152 -17.78 2.45 19.89
N THR A 153 -18.87 3.18 20.10
CA THR A 153 -20.00 2.79 20.94
C THR A 153 -21.28 3.48 20.45
N HIS A 154 -22.43 3.11 21.01
CA HIS A 154 -23.72 3.76 20.77
C HIS A 154 -23.77 5.25 21.18
N VAL A 155 -22.86 5.71 22.05
CA VAL A 155 -22.76 7.13 22.48
C VAL A 155 -21.59 7.87 21.83
N ASP A 156 -20.47 7.18 21.63
CA ASP A 156 -19.28 7.72 20.97
C ASP A 156 -19.34 7.38 19.48
N LEU A 157 -20.02 8.24 18.73
CA LEU A 157 -20.23 8.12 17.28
C LEU A 157 -18.97 8.49 16.47
N ARG A 158 -17.81 7.97 16.87
CA ARG A 158 -16.54 8.12 16.15
C ARG A 158 -16.11 6.82 15.49
N ILE A 159 -15.57 6.92 14.28
CA ILE A 159 -14.88 5.85 13.56
C ILE A 159 -13.44 6.27 13.23
N SER A 160 -12.52 5.32 13.07
CA SER A 160 -11.14 5.63 12.65
C SER A 160 -11.04 5.93 11.15
N THR A 161 -9.93 6.57 10.75
CA THR A 161 -9.58 6.75 9.32
C THR A 161 -9.59 5.43 8.56
N PHE A 162 -9.03 4.36 9.15
CA PHE A 162 -9.09 3.01 8.60
C PHE A 162 -10.52 2.54 8.34
N GLN A 163 -11.40 2.66 9.34
CA GLN A 163 -12.80 2.24 9.24
C GLN A 163 -13.55 3.03 8.17
N TYR A 164 -13.32 4.35 8.12
CA TYR A 164 -13.88 5.23 7.11
C TYR A 164 -13.44 4.82 5.70
N ASN A 165 -12.13 4.64 5.46
CA ASN A 165 -11.60 4.33 4.14
C ASN A 165 -12.00 2.93 3.65
N LEU A 166 -12.04 1.94 4.56
CA LEU A 166 -12.51 0.60 4.22
C LEU A 166 -14.02 0.59 3.94
N GLY A 167 -14.85 1.24 4.77
CA GLY A 167 -16.30 1.33 4.51
C GLY A 167 -16.61 2.06 3.21
N ARG A 168 -15.83 3.10 2.88
CA ARG A 168 -15.91 3.81 1.61
C ARG A 168 -15.57 2.91 0.42
N LEU A 169 -14.47 2.15 0.50
CA LEU A 169 -14.11 1.14 -0.50
C LEU A 169 -15.24 0.13 -0.73
N LEU A 170 -15.81 -0.40 0.35
CA LEU A 170 -16.87 -1.39 0.28
C LEU A 170 -18.14 -0.82 -0.35
N SER A 171 -18.54 0.38 0.07
CA SER A 171 -19.77 1.06 -0.39
C SER A 171 -19.73 1.41 -1.88
N CYS A 172 -18.69 2.09 -2.36
CA CYS A 172 -18.64 2.60 -3.73
C CYS A 172 -18.72 1.47 -4.77
N ASN A 173 -18.07 0.34 -4.48
CA ASN A 173 -18.03 -0.79 -5.40
C ASN A 173 -19.27 -1.69 -5.26
N TYR A 174 -19.84 -1.87 -4.06
CA TYR A 174 -21.00 -2.75 -3.84
C TYR A 174 -22.25 -2.30 -4.61
N THR A 175 -22.55 -1.00 -4.62
CA THR A 175 -23.81 -0.48 -5.17
C THR A 175 -23.73 -0.05 -6.64
N HIS A 176 -22.61 -0.29 -7.32
CA HIS A 176 -22.32 0.27 -8.65
C HIS A 176 -22.51 1.78 -8.72
N TYR A 177 -22.43 2.45 -7.58
CA TYR A 177 -22.65 3.87 -7.52
C TYR A 177 -21.38 4.54 -8.00
N GLU A 178 -21.42 5.13 -9.20
CA GLU A 178 -20.36 6.00 -9.70
C GLU A 178 -20.35 7.31 -8.91
N ASP A 179 -20.04 7.23 -7.62
CA ASP A 179 -19.69 8.41 -6.83
C ASP A 179 -18.25 8.80 -7.18
N ASN A 180 -18.09 9.34 -8.40
CA ASN A 180 -16.80 9.77 -8.94
C ASN A 180 -16.10 10.82 -8.05
N ASN A 181 -16.82 11.43 -7.09
CA ASN A 181 -16.31 12.44 -6.15
C ASN A 181 -16.46 12.06 -4.67
N LEU A 182 -16.88 10.84 -4.34
CA LEU A 182 -17.01 10.32 -2.95
C LEU A 182 -17.94 11.13 -2.02
N GLY A 183 -18.74 12.07 -2.55
CA GLY A 183 -19.51 13.02 -1.74
C GLY A 183 -20.75 12.40 -1.07
N GLN A 184 -21.29 11.31 -1.62
CA GLN A 184 -22.47 10.66 -1.05
C GLN A 184 -22.12 9.83 0.18
N TYR A 185 -20.96 9.18 0.19
CA TYR A 185 -20.51 8.45 1.37
C TYR A 185 -20.31 9.41 2.57
N ASP A 186 -19.66 10.56 2.34
CA ASP A 186 -19.47 11.58 3.38
C ASP A 186 -20.80 12.14 3.89
N TYR A 187 -21.76 12.37 2.98
CA TYR A 187 -23.11 12.77 3.36
C TYR A 187 -23.77 11.74 4.28
N LYS A 188 -23.61 10.43 4.00
CA LYS A 188 -24.19 9.37 4.83
C LYS A 188 -23.54 9.24 6.20
N ILE A 189 -22.23 9.42 6.29
CA ILE A 189 -21.52 9.51 7.57
C ILE A 189 -22.05 10.68 8.41
N SER A 190 -22.18 11.86 7.79
CA SER A 190 -22.74 13.06 8.44
C SER A 190 -24.20 12.87 8.86
N GLN A 191 -25.01 12.23 8.02
CA GLN A 191 -26.42 11.94 8.29
C GLN A 191 -26.59 11.02 9.52
N ALA A 192 -25.71 10.04 9.69
CA ALA A 192 -25.65 9.19 10.88
C ALA A 192 -25.11 9.92 12.13
N ASN A 193 -24.67 11.17 12.00
CA ASN A 193 -23.95 11.92 13.03
C ASN A 193 -22.66 11.22 13.49
N ILE A 194 -22.02 10.52 12.55
CA ILE A 194 -20.73 9.87 12.78
C ILE A 194 -19.61 10.84 12.41
N SER A 195 -18.56 10.88 13.22
CA SER A 195 -17.35 11.67 12.99
C SER A 195 -16.12 10.79 12.82
N ILE A 196 -15.12 11.29 12.09
CA ILE A 196 -13.88 10.55 11.82
C ILE A 196 -12.83 11.02 12.83
N ASP A 197 -12.23 10.08 13.56
CA ASP A 197 -11.12 10.36 14.47
C ASP A 197 -9.82 10.48 13.67
N ASN A 198 -9.30 11.70 13.55
CA ASN A 198 -8.08 12.02 12.81
C ASN A 198 -6.79 11.78 13.61
N ASN A 199 -6.87 11.22 14.82
CA ASN A 199 -5.69 10.96 15.64
C ASN A 199 -4.98 9.67 15.17
N HIS A 200 -3.79 9.85 14.59
CA HIS A 200 -2.78 8.81 14.36
C HIS A 200 -2.00 8.52 15.64
#